data_AF-A0A938LBF7-F1
#
_entry.id   AF-A0A938LBF7-F1
#
_cell.length_a   1.000
_cell.length_b   1.000
_cell.length_c   1.000
_cell.angle_alpha   90.00
_cell.angle_beta   90.00
_cell.angle_gamma   90.00
#
_symmetry.space_group_name_H-M   'P 1'
#
loop_
_entity.id
_entity.type
_entity.pdbx_description
1 polymer ?
#
loop_
_entity_poly.entity_id
_entity_poly.type
_entity_poly.pdbx_seq_one_letter_code
_entity_poly.pdbx_strand_id
1 'polypeptide(L)'
;MAQDTRARPQKPPEKKVGPFASGIGVAIWLNETESDDGGIRHFRSVTINPRRYFDQKSSQWKDAASYQQSDLPALIFALQKALEYCYQTPIPGQDDTETGASEGEAGDNF
;
A
#
# COMPACT_ATOMS: atom_id res chain seq x y z
N MET A 1 -29.92 12.27 -0.66
CA MET A 1 -30.05 10.95 -1.30
C MET A 1 -28.79 10.18 -0.95
N ALA A 2 -28.89 9.20 -0.04
CA ALA A 2 -27.75 8.36 0.32
C ALA A 2 -27.53 7.38 -0.84
N GLN A 3 -26.42 7.53 -1.56
CA GLN A 3 -26.04 6.57 -2.59
C GLN A 3 -25.64 5.27 -1.89
N ASP A 4 -26.49 4.28 -2.10
CA ASP A 4 -26.28 2.87 -1.75
C ASP A 4 -24.96 2.43 -2.39
N THR A 5 -23.87 2.45 -1.61
CA THR A 5 -22.58 1.94 -2.04
C THR A 5 -22.72 0.43 -2.02
N ARG A 6 -23.27 -0.15 -3.11
CA ARG A 6 -23.31 -1.60 -3.33
C ARG A 6 -21.94 -2.12 -2.96
N ALA A 7 -21.88 -2.96 -1.93
CA ALA A 7 -20.65 -3.52 -1.41
C ALA A 7 -20.00 -4.39 -2.51
N ARG A 8 -19.22 -3.74 -3.39
CA ARG A 8 -18.41 -4.42 -4.39
C ARG A 8 -17.52 -5.38 -3.60
N PRO A 9 -17.48 -6.68 -3.94
CA PRO A 9 -16.61 -7.62 -3.25
C PRO A 9 -15.20 -7.03 -3.27
N GLN A 10 -14.62 -6.82 -2.08
CA GLN A 10 -13.30 -6.22 -2.00
C GLN A 10 -12.32 -7.14 -2.73
N LYS A 11 -11.69 -6.59 -3.78
CA LYS A 11 -10.67 -7.32 -4.52
C LYS A 11 -9.58 -7.75 -3.52
N PRO A 12 -9.14 -9.01 -3.55
CA PRO A 12 -8.02 -9.41 -2.72
C PRO A 12 -6.79 -8.56 -3.10
N PRO A 13 -5.83 -8.39 -2.18
CA PRO A 13 -4.59 -7.70 -2.51
C PRO A 13 -3.88 -8.47 -3.63
N GLU A 14 -3.28 -7.75 -4.57
CA GLU A 14 -2.49 -8.31 -5.67
C GLU A 14 -1.33 -9.15 -5.14
N LYS A 15 -0.70 -8.65 -4.07
CA LYS A 15 0.44 -9.31 -3.43
C LYS A 15 0.46 -9.07 -1.94
N LYS A 16 0.93 -10.07 -1.20
CA LYS A 16 1.29 -9.97 0.21
C LYS A 16 2.76 -10.35 0.38
N VAL A 17 3.46 -9.64 1.25
CA VAL A 17 4.84 -9.94 1.69
C VAL A 17 4.82 -10.08 3.21
N GLY A 18 5.06 -11.30 3.71
CA GLY A 18 4.83 -11.69 5.09
C GLY A 18 3.55 -12.53 5.28
N PRO A 19 3.04 -12.70 6.53
CA PRO A 19 3.54 -12.08 7.75
C PRO A 19 4.89 -12.65 8.22
N PHE A 20 5.69 -11.78 8.81
CA PHE A 20 6.92 -12.08 9.53
C PHE A 20 6.66 -12.17 11.04
N ALA A 21 7.72 -12.21 11.84
CA ALA A 21 7.64 -12.16 13.29
C ALA A 21 6.75 -10.99 13.77
N SER A 22 6.01 -11.21 14.85
CA SER A 22 5.04 -10.25 15.39
C SER A 22 3.93 -9.82 14.40
N GLY A 23 3.69 -10.56 13.32
CA GLY A 23 2.63 -10.24 12.35
C GLY A 23 2.97 -9.13 11.35
N ILE A 24 4.20 -8.61 11.37
CA ILE A 24 4.67 -7.56 10.44
C ILE A 24 4.56 -8.05 9.00
N GLY A 25 4.10 -7.20 8.09
CA GLY A 25 3.99 -7.53 6.68
C GLY A 25 3.37 -6.40 5.90
N VAL A 26 3.31 -6.56 4.59
CA VAL A 26 2.76 -5.56 3.67
C VAL A 26 1.82 -6.23 2.68
N ALA A 27 0.72 -5.56 2.36
CA ALA A 27 -0.22 -5.93 1.31
C ALA A 27 -0.30 -4.82 0.25
N ILE A 28 -0.31 -5.21 -1.02
CA ILE A 28 -0.39 -4.32 -2.17
C ILE A 28 -1.76 -4.52 -2.81
N TRP A 29 -2.46 -3.43 -3.06
CA TRP A 29 -3.83 -3.42 -3.57
C TRP A 29 -3.90 -2.66 -4.88
N LEU A 30 -4.69 -3.17 -5.84
CA LEU A 30 -5.05 -2.44 -7.04
C LEU A 30 -6.42 -1.81 -6.85
N ASN A 31 -6.45 -0.49 -6.91
CA ASN A 31 -7.66 0.30 -6.80
C ASN A 31 -7.98 0.97 -8.14
N GLU A 32 -9.20 1.46 -8.21
CA GLU A 32 -9.77 2.18 -9.34
C GLU A 32 -10.33 3.50 -8.81
N THR A 33 -10.09 4.59 -9.53
CA THR A 33 -10.80 5.85 -9.36
C THR A 33 -11.38 6.27 -10.70
N GLU A 34 -12.56 6.86 -10.66
CA GLU A 34 -13.14 7.54 -11.82
C GLU A 34 -12.45 8.90 -11.93
N SER A 35 -11.94 9.23 -13.12
CA SER A 35 -11.44 10.56 -13.46
C SER A 35 -12.59 11.45 -13.91
N ASP A 36 -12.38 12.77 -13.84
CA ASP A 36 -13.38 13.78 -14.23
C ASP A 36 -13.87 13.63 -15.69
N ASP A 37 -13.04 13.06 -16.56
CA ASP A 37 -13.35 12.78 -17.97
C ASP A 37 -14.14 11.47 -18.19
N GLY A 38 -14.55 10.78 -17.12
CA GLY A 38 -15.27 9.50 -17.17
C GLY A 38 -14.37 8.28 -17.44
N GLY A 39 -13.05 8.47 -17.46
CA GLY A 39 -12.07 7.38 -17.57
C GLY A 39 -11.83 6.67 -16.23
N ILE A 40 -11.53 5.37 -16.26
CA ILE A 40 -11.11 4.61 -15.07
C ILE A 40 -9.58 4.70 -14.97
N ARG A 41 -9.08 5.33 -13.91
CA ARG A 41 -7.66 5.33 -13.57
C ARG A 41 -7.38 4.29 -12.51
N HIS A 42 -6.40 3.43 -12.78
CA HIS A 42 -5.91 2.47 -11.81
C HIS A 42 -4.74 3.04 -10.99
N PHE A 43 -4.64 2.67 -9.73
CA PHE A 43 -3.50 3.02 -8.88
C PHE A 43 -3.29 1.95 -7.80
N ARG A 44 -2.07 1.87 -7.25
CA ARG A 44 -1.77 0.95 -6.14
C ARG A 44 -1.78 1.65 -4.79
N SER A 45 -2.37 0.99 -3.80
CA SER A 45 -2.16 1.34 -2.40
C SER A 45 -1.41 0.23 -1.69
N VAL A 46 -0.69 0.60 -0.63
CA VAL A 46 0.10 -0.32 0.18
C VAL A 46 -0.37 -0.20 1.62
N THR A 47 -0.77 -1.33 2.22
CA THR A 47 -1.10 -1.41 3.65
C THR A 47 0.03 -2.12 4.38
N ILE A 48 0.47 -1.54 5.49
CA ILE A 48 1.40 -2.19 6.41
C ILE A 48 0.57 -2.84 7.52
N ASN A 49 0.77 -4.14 7.74
CA ASN A 49 0.12 -4.86 8.82
C ASN A 49 0.65 -4.39 10.17
N PRO A 50 -0.23 -4.15 11.14
CA PRO A 50 0.19 -3.75 12.48
C PRO A 50 0.94 -4.89 13.16
N ARG A 51 1.87 -4.51 14.05
CA ARG A 51 2.52 -5.45 14.96
C ARG A 51 1.48 -6.05 15.90
N ARG A 52 1.43 -7.37 16.01
CA ARG A 52 0.58 -8.09 16.95
C ARG A 52 1.30 -8.42 18.24
N TYR A 53 0.62 -8.26 19.36
CA TYR A 53 1.09 -8.65 20.69
C TYR A 53 -0.02 -9.31 21.48
N PHE A 54 0.36 -10.19 22.39
CA PHE A 54 -0.59 -10.79 23.32
C PHE A 54 -0.75 -9.87 24.53
N ASP A 55 -1.95 -9.32 24.71
CA ASP A 55 -2.29 -8.53 25.89
C ASP A 55 -2.67 -9.45 27.05
N GLN A 56 -1.82 -9.51 28.07
CA GLN A 56 -2.03 -10.37 29.23
C GLN A 56 -3.29 -10.01 30.04
N LYS A 57 -3.73 -8.74 30.01
CA LYS A 57 -4.91 -8.31 30.78
C LYS A 57 -6.21 -8.84 30.19
N SER A 58 -6.32 -8.78 28.86
CA SER A 58 -7.49 -9.26 28.13
C SER A 58 -7.35 -10.71 27.64
N SER A 59 -6.16 -11.31 27.74
CA SER A 59 -5.82 -12.62 27.17
C SER A 59 -6.11 -12.73 25.67
N GLN A 60 -5.90 -11.64 24.94
CA GLN A 60 -6.18 -11.55 23.50
C GLN A 60 -4.99 -11.02 22.71
N TRP A 61 -4.87 -11.48 21.47
CA TRP A 61 -3.95 -10.89 20.51
C TRP A 61 -4.51 -9.57 19.99
N LYS A 62 -3.76 -8.50 20.20
CA LYS A 62 -4.11 -7.14 19.80
C LYS A 62 -3.09 -6.59 18.81
N ASP A 63 -3.55 -5.62 18.05
CA ASP A 63 -2.74 -4.88 17.11
C ASP A 63 -2.18 -3.64 17.83
N ALA A 64 -0.87 -3.41 17.66
CA ALA A 64 -0.20 -2.23 18.19
C ALA A 64 -0.33 -1.07 17.20
N ALA A 65 -0.45 0.14 17.73
CA ALA A 65 -0.48 1.37 16.92
C ALA A 65 0.91 1.81 16.43
N SER A 66 1.99 1.17 16.91
CA SER A 66 3.38 1.52 16.60
C SER A 66 4.27 0.28 16.46
N TYR A 67 5.41 0.49 15.81
CA TYR A 67 6.43 -0.53 15.58
C TYR A 67 7.59 -0.39 16.58
N GLN A 68 8.25 -1.51 16.87
CA GLN A 68 9.48 -1.56 17.65
C GLN A 68 10.71 -1.52 16.73
N GLN A 69 11.87 -1.19 17.28
CA GLN A 69 13.13 -1.18 16.53
C GLN A 69 13.44 -2.54 15.87
N SER A 70 13.07 -3.64 16.53
CA SER A 70 13.24 -5.00 16.02
C SER A 70 12.36 -5.33 14.81
N ASP A 71 11.29 -4.56 14.58
CA ASP A 71 10.37 -4.78 13.45
C ASP A 71 10.90 -4.12 12.17
N LEU A 72 11.77 -3.11 12.30
CA LEU A 72 12.25 -2.30 11.18
C LEU A 72 12.94 -3.14 10.09
N PRO A 73 13.81 -4.13 10.39
CA PRO A 73 14.44 -4.92 9.33
C PRO A 73 13.42 -5.69 8.48
N ALA A 74 12.41 -6.30 9.12
CA ALA A 74 11.35 -7.02 8.42
C ALA A 74 10.47 -6.06 7.59
N LEU A 75 10.16 -4.88 8.14
CA LEU A 75 9.36 -3.88 7.45
C LEU A 75 10.10 -3.29 6.23
N ILE A 76 11.39 -2.99 6.36
CA ILE A 76 12.23 -2.51 5.26
C ILE A 76 12.25 -3.55 4.14
N PHE A 77 12.51 -4.82 4.47
CA PHE A 77 12.48 -5.90 3.48
C PHE A 77 11.11 -6.03 2.81
N ALA A 78 10.03 -5.98 3.58
CA ALA A 78 8.67 -6.08 3.05
C ALA A 78 8.35 -4.93 2.07
N LEU A 79 8.74 -3.70 2.42
CA LEU A 79 8.55 -2.52 1.58
C LEU A 79 9.43 -2.55 0.33
N GLN A 80 10.67 -3.03 0.43
CA GLN A 80 11.54 -3.25 -0.73
C GLN A 80 10.90 -4.23 -1.72
N LYS A 81 10.38 -5.37 -1.24
CA LYS A 81 9.67 -6.33 -2.09
C LYS A 81 8.37 -5.79 -2.67
N ALA A 82 7.67 -4.93 -1.93
CA ALA A 82 6.50 -4.25 -2.48
C ALA A 82 6.88 -3.28 -3.60
N LEU A 83 7.95 -2.51 -3.41
CA LEU A 83 8.48 -1.60 -4.43
C LEU A 83 8.92 -2.36 -5.68
N GLU A 84 9.69 -3.44 -5.52
CA GLU A 84 10.09 -4.33 -6.62
C GLU A 84 8.88 -4.83 -7.42
N TYR A 85 7.84 -5.29 -6.71
CA TYR A 85 6.60 -5.77 -7.36
C TYR A 85 5.91 -4.66 -8.18
N CYS A 86 5.82 -3.45 -7.62
CA CYS A 86 5.21 -2.31 -8.31
C CYS A 86 5.95 -1.93 -9.60
N TYR A 87 7.28 -2.04 -9.63
CA TYR A 87 8.08 -1.77 -10.83
C TYR A 87 8.02 -2.91 -11.86
N GLN A 88 7.93 -4.16 -11.40
CA GLN A 88 7.91 -5.33 -12.30
C GLN A 88 6.51 -5.62 -12.87
N THR A 89 5.47 -5.07 -12.25
CA THR A 89 4.08 -5.31 -12.63
C THR A 89 3.47 -3.98 -13.08
N PRO A 90 3.32 -3.72 -14.38
CA PRO A 90 2.66 -2.52 -14.87
C PRO A 90 1.23 -2.40 -14.32
N ILE A 91 0.75 -1.17 -14.17
CA ILE A 91 -0.65 -0.91 -13.83
C ILE A 91 -1.48 -1.03 -15.13
N PRO A 92 -2.67 -1.65 -15.11
CA PRO A 92 -3.53 -1.70 -16.29
C PRO A 92 -3.81 -0.29 -16.83
N GLY A 93 -3.52 -0.06 -18.12
CA GLY A 93 -3.74 1.22 -18.79
C GLY A 93 -2.67 2.28 -18.54
N GLN A 94 -1.57 1.96 -17.86
CA GLN A 94 -0.40 2.82 -17.78
C GLN A 94 0.54 2.50 -18.94
N ASP A 95 0.54 3.35 -19.96
CA ASP A 95 1.60 3.35 -20.98
C ASP A 95 2.91 3.80 -20.31
N ASP A 96 4.04 3.15 -20.64
CA ASP A 96 5.37 3.28 -20.01
C ASP A 96 6.00 4.71 -20.02
N THR A 97 5.23 5.74 -20.39
CA THR A 97 5.69 7.10 -20.69
C THR A 97 5.83 8.06 -19.51
N GLU A 98 5.41 7.72 -18.29
CA GLU A 98 5.46 8.62 -17.12
C GLU A 98 6.56 8.27 -16.10
N THR A 99 7.81 8.09 -16.52
CA THR A 99 8.96 8.05 -15.57
C THR A 99 10.02 9.12 -15.87
N GLY A 100 9.71 10.15 -16.68
CA GLY A 100 10.72 11.13 -17.11
C GLY A 100 10.25 12.55 -17.38
N ALA A 101 9.21 13.05 -16.69
CA ALA A 101 8.78 14.44 -16.87
C ALA A 101 8.49 15.15 -15.54
N SER A 102 9.56 15.47 -14.82
CA SER A 102 9.61 16.68 -13.97
C SER A 102 11.06 17.15 -13.84
N GLU A 103 11.71 17.43 -14.97
CA GLU A 103 12.83 18.37 -15.04
C GLU A 103 12.30 19.68 -15.66
N GLY A 104 12.48 20.79 -14.93
CA GLY A 104 12.01 22.13 -15.26
C GLY A 104 11.21 22.70 -14.08
N GLU A 105 11.63 23.72 -13.35
CA GLU A 105 12.66 24.72 -13.54
C GLU A 105 13.23 25.15 -12.19
N ALA A 106 14.52 25.49 -12.18
CA ALA A 106 15.17 26.20 -11.10
C ALA A 106 14.52 27.58 -10.92
N GLY A 107 13.71 27.72 -9.89
CA GLY A 107 13.20 28.99 -9.39
C GLY A 107 13.99 29.41 -8.16
N ASP A 108 14.88 30.37 -8.37
CA ASP A 108 15.64 31.17 -7.41
C ASP A 108 14.83 31.46 -6.13
N ASN A 109 15.37 31.16 -4.95
CA ASN A 109 14.78 31.52 -3.67
C ASN A 109 15.84 32.18 -2.78
N PHE A 110 15.73 33.52 -2.70
CA PHE A 110 16.09 34.47 -1.65
C PHE A 110 17.38 34.27 -0.83
#